data_AF-A0A498EM86-F1
#
_entry.id   AF-A0A498EM86-F1
#
_cell.length_a   1.000
_cell.length_b   1.000
_cell.length_c   1.000
_cell.angle_alpha   90.00
_cell.angle_beta   90.00
_cell.angle_gamma   90.00
#
_symmetry.space_group_name_H-M   'P 1'
#
loop_
_entity.id
_entity.type
_entity.pdbx_description
1 polymer ?
#
loop_
_entity_poly.entity_id
_entity_poly.type
_entity_poly.pdbx_seq_one_letter_code
_entity_poly.pdbx_strand_id
1 'polypeptide(L)'
;GKTGVGKTAASRYLLGHLREDASHYDDIHLTVVFLNCDGLTSSYQIATRLVNEFRSESNQISTTGYPLGSVYEMLWQELDECGGTIIIVLDEIDHVNDDSILYQLPRARANGNLDVAKVGLIGISNDFSFRDDLSPKVKSSLCEQEI
;
A
#
# COMPACT_ATOMS: atom_id res chain seq x y z
N GLY A 1 2.09 -1.89 -23.06
CA GLY A 1 1.01 -2.83 -23.40
C GLY A 1 1.23 -4.13 -22.65
N LYS A 2 0.16 -4.62 -22.02
CA LYS A 2 -0.09 -5.98 -21.50
C LYS A 2 0.91 -6.55 -20.47
N THR A 3 0.39 -6.69 -19.25
CA THR A 3 0.66 -7.71 -18.22
C THR A 3 1.99 -8.49 -18.32
N GLY A 4 2.84 -8.31 -17.31
CA GLY A 4 4.02 -9.12 -17.05
C GLY A 4 4.06 -9.48 -15.57
N VAL A 5 3.56 -10.66 -15.25
CA VAL A 5 3.57 -11.29 -13.94
C VAL A 5 5.00 -11.40 -13.37
N GLY A 6 5.34 -10.42 -12.54
CA GLY A 6 6.37 -10.49 -11.51
C GLY A 6 7.53 -9.50 -11.66
N LYS A 7 8.37 -9.54 -10.61
CA LYS A 7 9.85 -9.59 -10.73
C LYS A 7 10.68 -8.38 -10.26
N THR A 8 10.32 -7.60 -9.24
CA THR A 8 11.41 -7.15 -8.36
C THR A 8 11.87 -8.39 -7.59
N ALA A 9 13.17 -8.73 -7.64
CA ALA A 9 13.71 -9.85 -6.87
C ALA A 9 13.37 -9.71 -5.38
N ALA A 10 13.35 -8.46 -4.89
CA ALA A 10 12.86 -8.06 -3.58
C ALA A 10 11.39 -8.43 -3.36
N SER A 11 10.48 -8.12 -4.29
CA SER A 11 9.06 -8.50 -4.17
C SER A 11 8.85 -10.01 -4.11
N ARG A 12 9.58 -10.79 -4.93
CA ARG A 12 9.53 -12.27 -4.84
C ARG A 12 10.11 -12.79 -3.54
N TYR A 13 11.20 -12.19 -3.07
CA TYR A 13 11.85 -12.56 -1.81
C TYR A 13 10.95 -12.27 -0.61
N LEU A 14 10.36 -11.07 -0.55
CA LEU A 14 9.40 -10.65 0.48
C LEU A 14 8.12 -11.48 0.42
N LEU A 15 7.56 -11.75 -0.77
CA LEU A 15 6.42 -12.64 -0.92
C LEU A 15 6.72 -14.06 -0.46
N GLY A 16 7.93 -14.57 -0.73
CA GLY A 16 8.39 -15.86 -0.24
C GLY A 16 8.39 -15.90 1.29
N HIS A 17 9.08 -14.95 1.92
CA HIS A 17 9.16 -14.85 3.38
C HIS A 17 7.79 -14.66 4.04
N LEU A 18 6.99 -13.71 3.56
CA LEU A 18 5.67 -13.42 4.13
C LEU A 18 4.71 -14.62 4.02
N ARG A 19 4.78 -15.38 2.92
CA ARG A 19 3.98 -16.61 2.76
C ARG A 19 4.49 -17.75 3.62
N GLU A 20 5.80 -17.87 3.78
CA GLU A 20 6.41 -18.87 4.66
C GLU A 20 6.03 -18.59 6.12
N ASP A 21 6.15 -17.35 6.59
CA ASP A 21 5.72 -16.95 7.92
C ASP A 21 4.22 -17.14 8.14
N ALA A 22 3.38 -16.75 7.17
CA ALA A 22 1.93 -16.94 7.25
C ALA A 22 1.51 -18.42 7.20
N SER A 23 2.28 -19.29 6.55
CA SER A 23 1.97 -20.74 6.48
C SER A 23 2.04 -21.45 7.83
N HIS A 24 2.64 -20.81 8.85
CA HIS A 24 2.68 -21.32 10.21
C HIS A 24 1.36 -21.11 10.98
N TYR A 25 0.41 -20.35 10.41
CA TYR A 25 -0.87 -20.01 11.04
C TYR A 25 -2.03 -20.29 10.07
N ASP A 26 -2.77 -21.37 10.32
CA ASP A 26 -3.91 -21.81 9.48
C ASP A 26 -5.09 -20.80 9.46
N ASP A 27 -5.07 -19.79 10.33
CA ASP A 27 -6.14 -18.80 10.53
C ASP A 27 -5.82 -17.39 9.97
N ILE A 28 -4.66 -17.20 9.34
CA ILE A 28 -4.27 -15.90 8.77
C ILE A 28 -4.60 -15.83 7.27
N HIS A 29 -5.68 -15.11 6.95
CA HIS A 29 -5.91 -14.63 5.59
C HIS A 29 -5.00 -13.43 5.31
N LEU A 30 -3.89 -13.68 4.62
CA LEU A 30 -2.92 -12.66 4.21
C LEU A 30 -3.05 -12.35 2.72
N THR A 31 -3.36 -11.09 2.41
CA THR A 31 -3.27 -10.51 1.06
C THR A 31 -2.04 -9.62 0.98
N VAL A 32 -1.25 -9.74 -0.08
CA VAL A 32 -0.10 -8.86 -0.33
C VAL A 32 -0.28 -8.17 -1.66
N VAL A 33 -0.25 -6.84 -1.65
CA VAL A 33 -0.41 -5.98 -2.83
C VAL A 33 0.89 -5.23 -3.06
N PHE A 34 1.40 -5.27 -4.29
CA PHE A 34 2.61 -4.55 -4.70
C PHE A 34 2.22 -3.44 -5.65
N LEU A 35 2.70 -2.23 -5.38
CA LEU A 35 2.59 -1.09 -6.28
C LEU A 35 3.97 -0.47 -6.47
N ASN A 36 4.44 -0.46 -7.72
CA ASN A 36 5.58 0.36 -8.09
C ASN A 36 5.12 1.81 -8.24
N CYS A 37 5.80 2.72 -7.56
CA CYS A 37 5.47 4.14 -7.50
C CYS A 37 6.26 5.00 -8.49
N ASP A 38 6.99 4.40 -9.45
CA ASP A 38 7.66 5.15 -10.50
C ASP A 38 6.66 6.03 -11.27
N GLY A 39 7.03 7.29 -11.45
CA GLY A 39 6.18 8.32 -12.06
C GLY A 39 4.96 8.74 -11.22
N LEU A 40 4.77 8.23 -10.00
CA LEU A 40 3.75 8.69 -9.06
C LEU A 40 4.38 9.70 -8.08
N THR A 41 3.81 10.91 -8.01
CA THR A 41 4.38 12.02 -7.22
C THR A 41 3.51 12.45 -6.04
N SER A 42 2.34 11.83 -5.88
CA SER A 42 1.35 12.21 -4.87
C SER A 42 0.58 11.03 -4.28
N SER A 43 0.14 11.19 -3.04
CA SER A 43 -0.77 10.25 -2.37
C SER A 43 -2.07 10.01 -3.14
N TYR A 44 -2.57 11.01 -3.86
CA TYR A 44 -3.74 10.85 -4.74
C TYR A 44 -3.52 9.77 -5.79
N GLN A 45 -2.41 9.85 -6.53
CA GLN A 45 -2.11 8.91 -7.60
C GLN A 45 -1.90 7.49 -7.04
N ILE A 46 -1.21 7.37 -5.90
CA ILE A 46 -1.05 6.08 -5.21
C ILE A 46 -2.40 5.51 -4.80
N ALA A 47 -3.26 6.30 -4.13
CA ALA A 47 -4.57 5.84 -3.70
C ALA A 47 -5.45 5.39 -4.87
N THR A 48 -5.47 6.16 -5.98
CA THR A 48 -6.20 5.78 -7.19
C THR A 48 -5.67 4.49 -7.82
N ARG A 49 -4.34 4.31 -7.85
CA ARG A 49 -3.73 3.07 -8.34
C ARG A 49 -4.12 1.89 -7.45
N LEU A 50 -4.04 2.03 -6.13
CA LEU A 50 -4.44 0.99 -5.19
C LEU A 50 -5.91 0.60 -5.37
N VAL A 51 -6.84 1.56 -5.47
CA VAL A 51 -8.27 1.26 -5.77
C VAL A 51 -8.38 0.37 -7.03
N ASN A 52 -7.64 0.71 -8.08
CA ASN A 52 -7.69 -0.03 -9.33
C ASN A 52 -6.99 -1.40 -9.27
N GLU A 53 -6.10 -1.66 -8.31
CA GLU A 53 -5.52 -2.98 -8.05
C GLU A 53 -6.52 -3.94 -7.39
N PHE A 54 -7.44 -3.43 -6.56
CA PHE A 54 -8.50 -4.24 -5.95
C PHE A 54 -9.71 -4.46 -6.86
N ARG A 55 -9.91 -3.57 -7.84
CA ARG A 55 -11.05 -3.63 -8.77
C ARG A 55 -10.74 -4.41 -10.04
N SER A 56 -11.78 -5.05 -10.60
CA SER A 56 -11.72 -5.59 -11.96
C SER A 56 -11.51 -4.48 -12.99
N GLU A 57 -10.91 -4.82 -14.14
CA GLU A 57 -10.65 -3.86 -15.23
C GLU A 57 -11.90 -3.05 -15.64
N SER A 58 -13.08 -3.67 -15.59
CA SER A 58 -14.36 -3.02 -15.94
C SER A 58 -14.84 -1.97 -14.93
N ASN A 59 -14.32 -2.00 -13.70
CA ASN A 59 -14.76 -1.16 -12.58
C ASN A 59 -13.70 -0.17 -12.11
N GLN A 60 -12.56 -0.11 -12.81
CA GLN A 60 -11.49 0.84 -12.49
C GLN A 60 -11.95 2.28 -12.64
N ILE A 61 -11.47 3.15 -11.76
CA ILE A 61 -11.69 4.59 -11.83
C ILE A 61 -10.64 5.26 -12.69
N SER A 62 -11.03 6.37 -13.32
CA SER A 62 -10.09 7.26 -13.99
C SER A 62 -9.01 7.75 -13.01
N THR A 63 -7.80 7.97 -13.52
CA THR A 63 -6.67 8.51 -12.73
C THR A 63 -6.84 9.98 -12.36
N THR A 64 -7.93 10.62 -12.78
CA THR A 64 -8.30 12.00 -12.47
C THR A 64 -9.81 12.15 -12.40
N GLY A 65 -10.29 13.25 -11.80
CA GLY A 65 -11.70 13.66 -11.81
C GLY A 65 -12.46 13.39 -10.52
N TYR A 66 -11.88 12.62 -9.60
CA TYR A 66 -12.44 12.41 -8.27
C TYR A 66 -11.77 13.33 -7.24
N PRO A 67 -12.53 13.90 -6.29
CA PRO A 67 -11.96 14.49 -5.09
C PRO A 67 -11.10 13.47 -4.33
N LEU A 68 -10.01 13.92 -3.72
CA LEU A 68 -9.09 13.05 -2.96
C LEU A 68 -9.83 12.25 -1.87
N GLY A 69 -10.75 12.89 -1.14
CA GLY A 69 -11.54 12.22 -0.11
C GLY A 69 -12.34 11.03 -0.65
N SER A 70 -12.99 11.20 -1.81
CA SER A 70 -13.75 10.11 -2.44
C SER A 70 -12.86 8.97 -2.92
N VAL A 71 -11.62 9.24 -3.35
CA VAL A 71 -10.64 8.19 -3.69
C VAL A 71 -10.25 7.39 -2.44
N TYR A 72 -10.03 8.08 -1.31
CA TYR A 72 -9.76 7.42 -0.04
C TYR A 72 -10.95 6.58 0.44
N GLU A 73 -12.17 7.11 0.39
CA GLU A 73 -13.39 6.35 0.72
C GLU A 73 -13.51 5.08 -0.11
N MET A 74 -13.29 5.17 -1.42
CA MET A 74 -13.25 4.00 -2.30
C MET A 74 -12.16 3.02 -1.87
N LEU A 75 -10.94 3.49 -1.58
CA LEU A 75 -9.84 2.63 -1.14
C LEU A 75 -10.17 1.89 0.17
N TRP A 76 -10.78 2.57 1.13
CA TRP A 76 -11.19 1.96 2.39
C TRP A 76 -12.23 0.87 2.18
N GLN A 77 -13.21 1.13 1.32
CA GLN A 77 -14.21 0.13 0.96
C GLN A 77 -13.55 -1.12 0.35
N GLU A 78 -12.66 -0.96 -0.64
CA GLU A 78 -12.00 -2.12 -1.27
C GLU A 78 -11.15 -2.93 -0.27
N LEU A 79 -10.44 -2.23 0.63
CA LEU A 79 -9.61 -2.88 1.64
C LEU A 79 -10.45 -3.65 2.67
N ASP A 80 -11.57 -3.07 3.13
CA ASP A 80 -12.42 -3.71 4.12
C ASP A 80 -13.24 -4.87 3.52
N GLU A 81 -13.66 -4.75 2.25
CA GLU A 81 -14.26 -5.85 1.48
C GLU A 81 -13.26 -7.00 1.26
N CYS A 82 -11.97 -6.70 1.04
CA CYS A 82 -10.92 -7.71 0.98
C CYS A 82 -10.73 -8.42 2.33
N GLY A 83 -10.81 -7.66 3.43
CA GLY A 83 -10.73 -8.18 4.78
C GLY A 83 -9.37 -8.80 5.14
N GLY A 84 -9.31 -9.46 6.29
CA GLY A 84 -8.10 -10.14 6.76
C GLY A 84 -6.93 -9.18 7.02
N THR A 85 -5.71 -9.69 6.85
CA THR A 85 -4.48 -8.90 6.92
C THR A 85 -4.03 -8.56 5.51
N ILE A 86 -3.79 -7.29 5.24
CA ILE A 86 -3.38 -6.78 3.93
C ILE A 86 -2.04 -6.08 4.10
N ILE A 87 -1.01 -6.58 3.42
CA ILE A 87 0.29 -5.91 3.35
C ILE A 87 0.38 -5.19 2.01
N ILE A 88 0.46 -3.87 2.06
CA ILE A 88 0.70 -3.03 0.90
C ILE A 88 2.20 -2.74 0.84
N VAL A 89 2.81 -3.10 -0.28
CA VAL A 89 4.22 -2.80 -0.58
C VAL A 89 4.26 -1.72 -1.64
N LEU A 90 4.85 -0.59 -1.28
CA LEU A 90 5.10 0.52 -2.19
C LEU A 90 6.59 0.53 -2.54
N ASP A 91 6.91 0.33 -3.81
CA ASP A 91 8.28 0.28 -4.34
C ASP A 91 8.63 1.62 -5.02
N GLU A 92 9.89 2.07 -4.93
CA GLU A 92 10.37 3.36 -5.47
C GLU A 92 9.55 4.56 -4.96
N ILE A 93 9.31 4.62 -3.64
CA ILE A 93 8.48 5.67 -3.02
C ILE A 93 9.18 7.02 -2.86
N ASP A 94 10.46 7.12 -3.17
CA ASP A 94 11.27 8.32 -2.99
C ASP A 94 10.83 9.50 -3.86
N HIS A 95 9.99 9.26 -4.87
CA HIS A 95 9.45 10.32 -5.73
C HIS A 95 8.15 10.96 -5.20
N VAL A 96 7.61 10.46 -4.09
CA VAL A 96 6.33 10.91 -3.53
C VAL A 96 6.52 12.15 -2.66
N ASN A 97 5.96 13.28 -3.08
CA ASN A 97 6.09 14.55 -2.36
C ASN A 97 5.10 14.72 -1.21
N ASP A 98 3.93 14.09 -1.31
CA ASP A 98 2.91 14.09 -0.26
C ASP A 98 2.87 12.72 0.41
N ASP A 99 3.36 12.66 1.65
CA ASP A 99 3.50 11.45 2.46
C ASP A 99 2.20 11.03 3.18
N SER A 100 1.07 11.69 2.91
CA SER A 100 -0.18 11.46 3.63
C SER A 100 -0.65 10.00 3.58
N ILE A 101 -0.54 9.33 2.43
CA ILE A 101 -0.91 7.91 2.25
C ILE A 101 -0.11 6.98 3.16
N LEU A 102 1.17 7.29 3.41
CA LEU A 102 2.07 6.52 4.26
C LEU A 102 1.65 6.58 5.74
N TYR A 103 0.96 7.64 6.13
CA TYR A 103 0.32 7.75 7.44
C TYR A 103 -1.08 7.13 7.45
N GLN A 104 -1.88 7.37 6.40
CA GLN A 104 -3.28 6.95 6.37
C GLN A 104 -3.44 5.43 6.33
N LEU A 105 -2.65 4.71 5.51
CA LEU A 105 -2.78 3.26 5.37
C LEU A 105 -2.55 2.50 6.70
N PRO A 106 -1.43 2.67 7.44
CA PRO A 106 -1.20 1.93 8.68
C PRO A 106 -2.17 2.32 9.80
N ARG A 107 -2.71 3.56 9.77
CA ARG A 107 -3.63 4.07 10.78
C ARG A 107 -5.10 3.89 10.41
N ALA A 108 -5.42 3.38 9.22
CA ALA A 108 -6.79 3.38 8.69
C ALA A 108 -7.80 2.77 9.68
N ARG A 109 -7.48 1.62 10.27
CA ARG A 109 -8.31 1.00 11.30
C ARG A 109 -8.41 1.82 12.59
N ALA A 110 -7.27 2.33 13.09
CA ALA A 110 -7.24 3.15 14.31
C ALA A 110 -8.01 4.48 14.15
N ASN A 111 -8.10 4.98 12.91
CA ASN A 111 -8.85 6.18 12.56
C ASN A 111 -10.35 5.89 12.28
N GLY A 112 -10.79 4.64 12.36
CA GLY A 112 -12.18 4.25 12.09
C GLY A 112 -12.55 4.19 10.61
N ASN A 113 -11.57 4.13 9.70
CA ASN A 113 -11.80 3.97 8.27
C ASN A 113 -11.98 2.51 7.85
N LEU A 114 -11.57 1.55 8.68
CA LEU A 114 -11.68 0.11 8.43
C LEU A 114 -12.29 -0.58 9.66
N ASP A 115 -13.22 -1.50 9.45
CA ASP A 115 -13.86 -2.26 10.53
C ASP A 115 -13.15 -3.59 10.77
N VAL A 116 -12.87 -4.33 9.69
CA VAL A 116 -12.37 -5.71 9.77
C VAL A 116 -10.92 -5.82 9.30
N ALA A 117 -10.53 -5.12 8.25
CA ALA A 117 -9.20 -5.24 7.66
C ALA A 117 -8.09 -4.74 8.59
N LYS A 118 -6.91 -5.34 8.48
CA LYS A 118 -5.67 -4.90 9.12
C LYS A 118 -4.66 -4.60 8.03
N VAL A 119 -4.28 -3.34 7.90
CA VAL A 119 -3.37 -2.90 6.83
C VAL A 119 -1.98 -2.67 7.40
N GLY A 120 -0.99 -3.38 6.86
CA GLY A 120 0.43 -3.10 7.04
C GLY A 120 1.01 -2.45 5.79
N LEU A 121 2.06 -1.66 5.96
CA LEU A 121 2.72 -0.93 4.89
C LEU A 121 4.23 -1.21 4.90
N ILE A 122 4.77 -1.54 3.74
CA ILE A 122 6.21 -1.64 3.49
C ILE A 122 6.55 -0.62 2.40
N GLY A 123 7.45 0.32 2.71
CA GLY A 123 7.97 1.29 1.75
C GLY A 123 9.40 0.92 1.35
N ILE A 124 9.68 0.82 0.06
CA ILE A 124 11.02 0.59 -0.49
C ILE A 124 11.45 1.88 -1.19
N SER A 125 12.60 2.41 -0.78
CA SER A 125 13.20 3.64 -1.29
C SER A 125 14.62 3.35 -1.75
N ASN A 126 15.03 3.93 -2.87
CA ASN A 126 16.44 3.94 -3.28
C ASN A 126 17.20 5.16 -2.71
N ASP A 127 16.48 6.13 -2.16
CA ASP A 127 17.05 7.29 -1.50
C ASP A 127 17.22 7.05 0.01
N PHE A 128 18.46 7.17 0.47
CA PHE A 128 18.84 7.06 1.89
C PHE A 128 18.33 8.24 2.73
N SER A 129 18.13 9.43 2.15
CA SER A 129 17.58 10.59 2.87
C SER A 129 16.06 10.59 2.97
N PHE A 130 15.37 9.77 2.17
CA PHE A 130 13.91 9.76 2.13
C PHE A 130 13.26 9.65 3.51
N ARG A 131 13.81 8.79 4.38
CA ARG A 131 13.32 8.65 5.76
C ARG A 131 13.41 9.96 6.52
N ASP A 132 14.48 10.72 6.39
CA ASP A 132 14.68 11.98 7.09
C ASP A 132 13.71 13.06 6.62
N ASP A 133 13.27 12.99 5.36
CA ASP A 133 12.31 13.91 4.77
C ASP A 133 10.85 13.60 5.14
N LEU A 134 10.56 12.39 5.64
CA LEU A 134 9.22 12.04 6.12
C LEU A 134 8.77 12.92 7.28
N SER A 135 7.48 13.28 7.26
CA SER A 135 6.87 14.04 8.35
C SER A 135 6.91 13.26 9.68
N PRO A 136 6.99 13.95 10.83
CA PRO A 136 7.07 13.29 12.14
C PRO A 136 5.93 12.29 12.41
N LYS A 137 4.72 12.57 11.90
CA LYS A 137 3.55 11.70 12.01
C LYS A 137 3.73 10.38 11.25
N VAL A 138 4.35 10.40 10.06
CA VAL A 138 4.59 9.21 9.24
C VAL A 138 5.67 8.37 9.89
N LYS A 139 6.77 9.00 10.32
CA LYS A 139 7.85 8.33 11.08
C LYS A 139 7.31 7.56 12.28
N SER A 140 6.44 8.20 13.08
CA SER A 140 5.82 7.55 14.25
C SER A 140 4.80 6.45 13.89
N SER A 141 4.33 6.38 12.65
CA SER A 141 3.32 5.41 12.23
C SER A 141 3.92 4.19 11.54
N LEU A 142 5.12 4.30 10.98
CA LEU A 142 5.85 3.18 10.40
C LEU A 142 6.53 2.41 11.54
N CYS A 143 6.34 1.09 11.60
CA CYS A 143 7.03 0.25 12.57
C CYS A 143 8.50 0.11 12.15
N GLU A 144 9.44 0.37 13.06
CA GLU A 144 10.87 0.37 12.75
C GLU A 144 11.41 -1.06 12.73
N GLN A 145 11.78 -1.54 11.54
CA GLN A 145 12.64 -2.71 11.37
C GLN A 145 13.49 -2.55 10.11
N GLU A 146 14.81 -2.46 10.28
CA GLU A 146 15.79 -2.51 9.19
C GLU A 146 16.15 -3.97 8.91
N ILE A 147 16.10 -4.37 7.63
CA ILE A 147 16.50 -5.70 7.13
C ILE A 147 17.60 -5.52 6.09
#